data_AF-A0A914UU46-F1
#
_entry.id   AF-A0A914UU46-F1
#
_cell.length_a   1.000
_cell.length_b   1.000
_cell.length_c   1.000
_cell.angle_alpha   90.00
_cell.angle_beta   90.00
_cell.angle_gamma   90.00
#
_symmetry.space_group_name_H-M   'P 1'
#
loop_
_entity.id
_entity.type
_entity.pdbx_description
1 polymer ?
#
loop_
_entity_poly.entity_id
_entity_poly.type
_entity_poly.pdbx_seq_one_letter_code
_entity_poly.pdbx_strand_id
1 'polypeptide(L)'
;MMRQVAHIPVMTKQLYTDAPGQWRAVPYGPLDTRLTCSALLIVGEKRSTFLKQIVRPDLDYLRRKNLHKKIVAACKKVQLCPHCGFKNGVVKKAVGAVLKIVHANPIGTNSTSIADFVSAIEFNKELDSLLGKIKHELFTPLDVLNMFNKIRDEDITVLMVQHEGMKHPRDLLLTRIPVPPVCIRPSVVSDLKAGTTEDDVTMKLTEIIFLNEAIRKHKKEGAKMRMIAENWDYLQVQCALYINSEISGLPPNMQQKKFCRSFTQRLKGKQGRFRGNLSGKRVDFSGRTVISPDPNLRIDQVGVPVHVAKILTFPERVT
;
A
#
# COMPACT_ATOMS: atom_id res chain seq x y z
N MET A 1 -13.48 33.15 13.71
CA MET A 1 -13.08 32.41 14.93
C MET A 1 -14.04 31.23 15.12
N MET A 2 -13.76 30.09 14.48
CA MET A 2 -14.32 28.76 14.77
C MET A 2 -13.57 27.76 13.88
N ARG A 3 -12.53 27.14 14.44
CA ARG A 3 -11.75 26.08 13.78
C ARG A 3 -12.49 24.76 14.01
N GLN A 4 -13.23 24.27 13.02
CA GLN A 4 -13.72 22.90 12.97
C GLN A 4 -13.03 22.19 11.80
N VAL A 5 -12.19 21.20 12.13
CA VAL A 5 -11.42 20.44 11.14
C VAL A 5 -12.36 19.40 10.51
N ALA A 6 -13.00 19.79 9.42
CA ALA A 6 -13.66 18.91 8.46
C ALA A 6 -12.83 18.88 7.19
N HIS A 7 -12.22 17.75 6.82
CA HIS A 7 -11.73 17.52 5.45
C HIS A 7 -11.78 16.04 5.07
N ILE A 8 -12.97 15.59 4.67
CA ILE A 8 -13.23 14.91 3.38
C ILE A 8 -14.30 15.81 2.78
N PRO A 9 -14.06 16.56 1.67
CA PRO A 9 -13.63 16.03 0.38
C PRO A 9 -12.59 16.92 -0.36
N VAL A 10 -11.80 16.37 -1.28
CA VAL A 10 -11.31 17.11 -2.47
C VAL A 10 -11.16 16.15 -3.63
N MET A 11 -11.99 16.36 -4.67
CA MET A 11 -11.70 15.96 -6.03
C MET A 11 -10.69 16.94 -6.65
N THR A 12 -9.67 16.37 -7.30
CA THR A 12 -8.75 16.95 -8.30
C THR A 12 -7.87 18.15 -7.95
N LYS A 13 -6.55 17.98 -8.19
CA LYS A 13 -5.83 18.61 -9.32
C LYS A 13 -4.54 17.81 -9.56
N GLN A 14 -4.22 17.55 -10.84
CA GLN A 14 -3.04 16.82 -11.34
C GLN A 14 -3.07 15.29 -11.21
N LEU A 15 -4.07 14.68 -11.86
CA LEU A 15 -3.85 13.42 -12.56
C LEU A 15 -3.08 13.78 -13.85
N TYR A 16 -2.04 13.00 -14.18
CA TYR A 16 -1.10 13.17 -15.30
C TYR A 16 0.12 14.06 -15.05
N THR A 17 1.12 13.50 -14.36
CA THR A 17 2.53 13.60 -14.77
C THR A 17 3.24 12.29 -14.39
N ASP A 18 3.53 11.52 -15.43
CA ASP A 18 4.53 10.47 -15.63
C ASP A 18 4.90 9.47 -14.50
N ALA A 19 4.62 8.19 -14.81
CA ALA A 19 4.90 6.95 -14.08
C ALA A 19 4.05 6.62 -12.82
N PRO A 20 2.82 6.07 -13.00
CA PRO A 20 2.10 5.38 -11.94
C PRO A 20 2.50 3.90 -11.83
N GLY A 21 2.57 3.35 -10.60
CA GLY A 21 2.36 1.91 -10.42
C GLY A 21 3.39 1.08 -9.66
N GLN A 22 4.11 1.62 -8.68
CA GLN A 22 4.81 0.77 -7.70
C GLN A 22 4.39 1.05 -6.26
N TRP A 23 3.24 0.52 -5.85
CA TRP A 23 3.09 0.13 -4.44
C TRP A 23 3.73 -1.24 -4.25
N ARG A 24 5.06 -1.24 -4.13
CA ARG A 24 5.71 -2.35 -3.43
C ARG A 24 5.46 -2.12 -1.95
N ALA A 25 4.92 -3.13 -1.27
CA ALA A 25 5.07 -3.20 0.18
C ALA A 25 6.56 -3.02 0.46
N VAL A 26 6.95 -1.88 1.04
CA VAL A 26 8.35 -1.60 1.34
C VAL A 26 8.81 -2.77 2.21
N PRO A 27 9.74 -3.61 1.75
CA PRO A 27 10.32 -4.63 2.60
C PRO A 27 11.28 -3.89 3.52
N TYR A 28 10.71 -3.26 4.55
CA TYR A 28 11.38 -2.60 5.67
C TYR A 28 12.49 -1.63 5.23
N GLY A 29 12.14 -0.35 5.12
CA GLY A 29 13.13 0.73 5.15
C GLY A 29 13.90 0.72 6.49
N PRO A 30 15.11 1.30 6.56
CA PRO A 30 15.99 1.33 7.73
C PRO A 30 15.49 2.26 8.85
N LEU A 31 14.17 2.34 9.03
CA LEU A 31 13.53 3.18 10.03
C LEU A 31 13.32 2.35 11.29
N ASP A 32 14.40 2.17 12.02
CA ASP A 32 14.31 2.10 13.47
C ASP A 32 14.13 3.54 13.97
N THR A 33 12.90 4.02 13.83
CA THR A 33 12.46 5.26 14.45
C THR A 33 11.77 4.88 15.77
N ARG A 34 11.96 5.66 16.83
CA ARG A 34 11.40 5.59 18.21
C ARG A 34 12.30 4.96 19.28
N LEU A 35 12.54 5.68 20.39
CA LEU A 35 11.45 6.13 21.28
C LEU A 35 11.33 7.61 21.72
N THR A 36 12.05 8.59 21.16
CA THR A 36 11.77 10.01 21.49
C THR A 36 12.05 10.97 20.33
N CYS A 37 13.16 10.78 19.62
CA CYS A 37 13.70 11.75 18.66
C CYS A 37 13.47 11.43 17.17
N SER A 38 13.04 10.20 16.80
CA SER A 38 12.87 9.73 15.40
C SER A 38 14.04 10.02 14.45
N ALA A 39 15.25 10.20 15.01
CA ALA A 39 16.46 10.47 14.25
C ALA A 39 17.07 9.17 13.69
N LEU A 40 17.81 9.29 12.60
CA LEU A 40 18.53 8.15 12.00
C LEU A 40 19.61 7.61 12.96
N LEU A 41 19.74 6.29 13.06
CA LEU A 41 20.75 5.64 13.93
C LEU A 41 22.18 5.71 13.39
N ILE A 42 22.36 6.14 12.15
CA ILE A 42 23.67 6.27 11.52
C ILE A 42 24.10 7.74 11.61
N VAL A 43 25.23 7.97 12.30
CA VAL A 43 25.84 9.29 12.49
C VAL A 43 27.31 9.29 12.02
N GLY A 44 27.88 10.49 11.88
CA GLY A 44 29.30 10.69 11.56
C GLY A 44 29.70 10.23 10.15
N GLU A 45 30.91 9.68 10.02
CA GLU A 45 31.52 9.31 8.74
C GLU A 45 30.70 8.28 7.95
N LYS A 46 30.01 7.36 8.63
CA LYS A 46 29.15 6.36 7.99
C LYS A 46 28.00 7.03 7.25
N ARG A 47 27.36 8.05 7.84
CA ARG A 47 26.29 8.84 7.21
C ARG A 47 26.84 9.56 5.96
N SER A 48 27.96 10.24 6.10
CA SER A 48 28.61 10.97 5.00
C SER A 48 29.01 10.05 3.84
N THR A 49 29.50 8.85 4.15
CA THR A 49 29.88 7.85 3.14
C THR A 49 28.67 7.35 2.35
N PHE A 50 27.56 7.04 3.02
CA PHE A 50 26.33 6.65 2.34
C PHE A 50 25.74 7.80 1.52
N LEU A 51 25.69 9.01 2.05
CA LEU A 51 25.22 10.19 1.31
C LEU A 51 26.01 10.42 0.01
N LYS A 52 27.34 10.34 0.06
CA LYS A 52 28.20 10.44 -1.14
C LYS A 52 27.88 9.38 -2.19
N GLN A 53 27.43 8.18 -1.80
CA GLN A 53 27.03 7.12 -2.73
C GLN A 53 25.62 7.34 -3.30
N ILE A 54 24.72 7.97 -2.53
CA ILE A 54 23.32 8.23 -2.93
C ILE A 54 23.23 9.35 -3.96
N VAL A 55 24.01 10.41 -3.78
CA VAL A 55 23.97 11.62 -4.62
C VAL A 55 24.64 11.39 -5.99
N ARG A 56 25.26 10.23 -6.23
CA ARG A 56 25.85 9.91 -7.53
C ARG A 56 24.76 9.88 -8.62
N PRO A 57 24.92 10.62 -9.73
CA PRO A 57 23.93 10.67 -10.80
C PRO A 57 23.75 9.33 -11.51
N ASP A 58 24.82 8.52 -11.60
CA ASP A 58 24.83 7.20 -12.26
C ASP A 58 24.41 6.04 -11.32
N LEU A 59 23.41 6.29 -10.46
CA LEU A 59 22.93 5.30 -9.50
C LEU A 59 21.78 4.47 -10.09
N ASP A 60 22.14 3.36 -10.74
CA ASP A 60 21.19 2.36 -11.23
C ASP A 60 20.30 1.75 -10.10
N TYR A 61 19.12 1.27 -10.47
CA TYR A 61 18.13 0.65 -9.58
C TYR A 61 18.71 -0.50 -8.75
N LEU A 62 19.50 -1.41 -9.36
CA LEU A 62 20.04 -2.56 -8.65
C LEU A 62 21.08 -2.13 -7.61
N ARG A 63 21.94 -1.17 -7.99
CA ARG A 63 22.93 -0.55 -7.08
C ARG A 63 22.24 0.16 -5.92
N ARG A 64 21.18 0.95 -6.21
CA ARG A 64 20.34 1.61 -5.21
C ARG A 64 19.73 0.61 -4.22
N LYS A 65 19.14 -0.48 -4.71
CA LYS A 65 18.55 -1.54 -3.88
C LYS A 65 19.60 -2.20 -2.95
N ASN A 66 20.79 -2.48 -3.48
CA ASN A 66 21.88 -3.05 -2.71
C ASN A 66 22.43 -2.07 -1.66
N LEU A 67 22.55 -0.79 -2.00
CA LEU A 67 22.96 0.27 -1.08
C LEU A 67 21.95 0.45 0.06
N HIS A 68 20.65 0.48 -0.25
CA HIS A 68 19.58 0.50 0.75
C HIS A 68 19.69 -0.70 1.71
N LYS A 69 19.93 -1.91 1.20
CA LYS A 69 20.13 -3.11 2.04
C LYS A 69 21.34 -2.96 2.98
N LYS A 70 22.43 -2.35 2.53
CA LYS A 70 23.61 -2.06 3.37
C LYS A 70 23.29 -1.05 4.48
N ILE A 71 22.56 0.01 4.17
CA ILE A 71 22.11 1.02 5.14
C ILE A 71 21.23 0.36 6.22
N VAL A 72 20.25 -0.46 5.83
CA VAL A 72 19.40 -1.23 6.75
C VAL A 72 20.22 -2.14 7.65
N ALA A 73 21.18 -2.87 7.09
CA ALA A 73 22.05 -3.75 7.87
C ALA A 73 22.93 -2.98 8.86
N ALA A 74 23.37 -1.77 8.51
CA ALA A 74 24.14 -0.90 9.40
C ALA A 74 23.27 -0.37 10.56
N CYS A 75 22.04 0.11 10.29
CA CYS A 75 21.12 0.57 11.32
C CYS A 75 20.80 -0.54 12.34
N LYS A 76 20.51 -1.77 11.87
CA LYS A 76 20.15 -2.89 12.74
C LYS A 76 21.22 -3.31 13.75
N LYS A 77 22.49 -2.92 13.54
CA LYS A 77 23.60 -3.21 14.46
C LYS A 77 23.67 -2.20 15.61
N VAL A 78 23.06 -1.02 15.45
CA VAL A 78 23.11 0.05 16.44
C VAL A 78 21.95 -0.12 17.41
N GLN A 79 22.25 -0.54 18.64
CA GLN A 79 21.23 -0.72 19.68
C GLN A 79 20.93 0.56 20.47
N LEU A 80 21.86 1.50 20.57
CA LEU A 80 21.68 2.74 21.32
C LEU A 80 21.56 3.91 20.36
N CYS A 81 20.53 4.74 20.55
CA CYS A 81 20.35 5.92 19.74
C CYS A 81 21.45 6.97 20.03
N PRO A 82 22.19 7.45 19.01
CA PRO A 82 23.24 8.46 19.22
C PRO A 82 22.70 9.84 19.60
N HIS A 83 21.40 10.10 19.42
CA HIS A 83 20.78 11.39 19.71
C HIS A 83 20.07 11.45 21.07
N CYS A 84 19.41 10.39 21.50
CA CYS A 84 18.65 10.38 22.76
C CYS A 84 19.08 9.29 23.75
N GLY A 85 20.07 8.45 23.42
CA GLY A 85 20.55 7.38 24.30
C GLY A 85 19.60 6.20 24.49
N PHE A 86 18.42 6.21 23.88
CA PHE A 86 17.43 5.16 24.02
C PHE A 86 17.90 3.82 23.41
N LYS A 87 17.57 2.69 24.07
CA LYS A 87 17.92 1.35 23.60
C LYS A 87 16.84 0.79 22.67
N ASN A 88 17.16 0.65 21.39
CA ASN A 88 16.27 0.11 20.38
C ASN A 88 16.35 -1.42 20.33
N GLY A 89 15.19 -2.06 20.28
CA GLY A 89 15.08 -3.49 19.98
C GLY A 89 14.56 -3.74 18.56
N VAL A 90 14.28 -5.01 18.26
CA VAL A 90 13.98 -5.44 16.90
C VAL A 90 12.53 -5.15 16.52
N VAL A 91 12.32 -4.45 15.41
CA VAL A 91 11.00 -4.31 14.76
C VAL A 91 10.73 -5.50 13.84
N LYS A 92 9.58 -6.16 14.01
CA LYS A 92 9.14 -7.29 13.18
C LYS A 92 7.64 -7.23 12.93
N LYS A 93 7.17 -7.96 11.91
CA LYS A 93 5.73 -8.20 11.74
C LYS A 93 5.22 -9.08 12.89
N ALA A 94 4.02 -8.80 13.36
CA ALA A 94 3.36 -9.64 14.35
C ALA A 94 3.12 -11.04 13.74
N VAL A 95 3.47 -12.09 14.48
CA VAL A 95 3.24 -13.47 14.05
C VAL A 95 1.76 -13.78 14.26
N GLY A 96 1.08 -14.28 13.21
CA GLY A 96 -0.34 -14.65 13.28
C GLY A 96 -1.34 -13.48 13.21
N ALA A 97 -0.86 -12.23 13.10
CA ALA A 97 -1.73 -11.06 12.92
C ALA A 97 -1.39 -10.31 11.63
N VAL A 98 -2.42 -10.01 10.84
CA VAL A 98 -2.29 -9.32 9.56
C VAL A 98 -2.20 -7.81 9.79
N LEU A 99 -1.31 -7.15 9.06
CA LEU A 99 -1.07 -5.69 9.08
C LEU A 99 -0.61 -5.12 10.45
N LYS A 100 -0.14 -5.95 11.38
CA LYS A 100 0.38 -5.50 12.69
C LYS A 100 1.90 -5.53 12.74
N ILE A 101 2.48 -4.47 13.30
CA ILE A 101 3.92 -4.30 13.48
C ILE A 101 4.22 -4.26 14.98
N VAL A 102 5.18 -5.07 15.41
CA VAL A 102 5.59 -5.14 16.81
C VAL A 102 7.05 -4.74 16.95
N HIS A 103 7.34 -4.03 18.03
CA HIS A 103 8.68 -3.66 18.46
C HIS A 103 9.03 -4.49 19.68
N ALA A 104 10.15 -5.20 19.62
CA ALA A 104 10.65 -5.93 20.77
C ALA A 104 11.28 -4.94 21.73
N ASN A 105 10.71 -4.81 22.93
CA ASN A 105 11.37 -4.07 23.99
C ASN A 105 12.54 -4.91 24.49
N PRO A 106 13.77 -4.37 24.52
CA PRO A 106 14.86 -5.03 25.22
C PRO A 106 14.48 -5.07 26.70
N ILE A 107 14.23 -6.27 27.21
CA ILE A 107 13.86 -6.53 28.59
C ILE A 107 14.88 -5.83 29.51
N GLY A 108 14.40 -4.92 30.37
CA GLY A 108 15.16 -4.39 31.51
C GLY A 108 15.52 -2.90 31.55
N THR A 109 15.08 -2.01 30.64
CA THR A 109 15.61 -0.62 30.61
C THR A 109 14.68 0.53 30.99
N ASN A 110 13.38 0.34 31.21
CA ASN A 110 12.52 1.46 31.65
C ASN A 110 11.92 1.16 33.03
N SER A 111 12.58 1.66 34.08
CA SER A 111 12.03 1.75 35.45
C SER A 111 10.67 2.45 35.50
N THR A 112 10.40 3.36 34.55
CA THR A 112 9.15 4.12 34.43
C THR A 112 7.96 3.23 34.04
N SER A 113 8.16 2.24 33.16
CA SER A 113 7.06 1.38 32.71
C SER A 113 6.60 0.41 33.80
N ILE A 114 7.51 -0.05 34.65
CA ILE A 114 7.17 -0.97 35.75
C ILE A 114 6.27 -0.26 36.76
N ALA A 115 6.57 1.00 37.11
CA ALA A 115 5.75 1.78 38.05
C ALA A 115 4.30 1.97 37.55
N ASP A 116 4.13 2.28 36.26
CA ASP A 116 2.80 2.39 35.65
C ASP A 116 2.05 1.07 35.70
N PHE A 117 2.72 -0.07 35.44
CA PHE A 117 2.09 -1.38 35.52
C PHE A 117 1.75 -1.79 36.95
N VAL A 118 2.55 -1.43 37.96
CA VAL A 118 2.24 -1.72 39.37
C VAL A 118 0.88 -1.15 39.76
N SER A 119 0.59 0.11 39.38
CA SER A 119 -0.72 0.71 39.62
C SER A 119 -1.86 -0.02 38.90
N ALA A 120 -1.62 -0.55 37.69
CA ALA A 120 -2.63 -1.29 36.92
C ALA A 120 -2.88 -2.70 37.46
N ILE A 121 -1.86 -3.35 38.05
CA ILE A 121 -1.96 -4.68 38.67
C ILE A 121 -2.87 -4.63 39.90
N GLU A 122 -2.87 -3.53 40.65
CA GLU A 122 -3.76 -3.34 41.81
C GLU A 122 -5.24 -3.48 41.42
N PHE A 123 -5.62 -2.97 40.25
CA PHE A 123 -7.00 -3.04 39.73
C PHE A 123 -7.30 -4.33 38.96
N ASN A 124 -6.29 -4.97 38.38
CA ASN A 124 -6.49 -6.23 37.65
C ASN A 124 -5.28 -7.18 37.84
N LYS A 125 -5.46 -8.14 38.74
CA LYS A 125 -4.45 -9.16 39.07
C LYS A 125 -4.07 -10.07 37.90
N GLU A 126 -4.88 -10.17 36.85
CA GLU A 126 -4.55 -10.99 35.67
C GLU A 126 -3.36 -10.42 34.88
N LEU A 127 -3.10 -9.10 34.99
CA LEU A 127 -1.96 -8.44 34.34
C LEU A 127 -0.61 -8.96 34.84
N ASP A 128 -0.53 -9.39 36.10
CA ASP A 128 0.72 -9.89 36.70
C ASP A 128 1.25 -11.11 35.95
N SER A 129 0.35 -12.03 35.61
CA SER A 129 0.68 -13.22 34.81
C SER A 129 1.05 -12.92 33.35
N LEU A 130 0.65 -11.75 32.83
CA LEU A 130 0.86 -11.33 31.45
C LEU A 130 2.12 -10.48 31.28
N LEU A 131 2.59 -9.79 32.32
CA LEU A 131 3.78 -8.92 32.27
C LEU A 131 5.04 -9.64 31.81
N GLY A 132 5.28 -10.87 32.29
CA GLY A 132 6.41 -11.69 31.83
C GLY A 132 6.33 -12.08 30.33
N LYS A 133 5.14 -11.97 29.73
CA LYS A 133 4.87 -12.28 28.31
C LYS A 133 4.87 -11.02 27.42
N ILE A 134 4.78 -9.81 27.99
CA ILE A 134 4.83 -8.54 27.25
C ILE A 134 6.30 -8.23 26.87
N LYS A 135 6.78 -8.94 25.85
CA LYS A 135 8.11 -8.71 25.25
C LYS A 135 8.05 -7.75 24.05
N HIS A 136 6.84 -7.42 23.61
CA HIS A 136 6.59 -6.74 22.36
C HIS A 136 5.54 -5.64 22.55
N GLU A 137 5.86 -4.44 22.10
CA GLU A 137 4.93 -3.33 21.98
C GLU A 137 4.33 -3.29 20.57
N LEU A 138 3.03 -3.06 20.46
CA LEU A 138 2.34 -2.93 19.19
C LEU A 138 2.43 -1.48 18.70
N PHE A 139 2.93 -1.26 17.48
CA PHE A 139 2.86 0.05 16.85
C PHE A 139 1.57 0.21 16.07
N THR A 140 0.75 1.19 16.46
CA THR A 140 -0.43 1.56 15.69
C THR A 140 -0.06 2.49 14.53
N PRO A 141 -0.87 2.55 13.46
CA PRO A 141 -0.64 3.49 12.37
C PRO A 141 -0.57 4.96 12.82
N LEU A 142 -1.33 5.33 13.84
CA LEU A 142 -1.32 6.68 14.40
C LEU A 142 0.03 6.99 15.04
N ASP A 143 0.56 6.06 15.81
CA ASP A 143 1.86 6.26 16.41
C ASP A 143 2.94 6.34 15.34
N VAL A 144 2.84 5.51 14.27
CA VAL A 144 3.82 5.52 13.16
C VAL A 144 3.79 6.84 12.41
N LEU A 145 2.61 7.39 12.18
CA LEU A 145 2.45 8.72 11.59
C LEU A 145 3.17 9.79 12.39
N ASN A 146 3.02 9.77 13.72
CA ASN A 146 3.68 10.72 14.62
C ASN A 146 5.22 10.57 14.60
N MET A 147 5.76 9.37 14.39
CA MET A 147 7.21 9.20 14.18
C MET A 147 7.64 9.83 12.87
N PHE A 148 6.93 9.48 11.80
CA PHE A 148 7.36 9.84 10.47
C PHE A 148 7.38 11.35 10.35
N ASN A 149 6.41 12.04 10.95
CA ASN A 149 6.37 13.50 11.08
C ASN A 149 7.56 14.12 11.85
N LYS A 150 8.26 13.37 12.70
CA LYS A 150 9.42 13.85 13.46
C LYS A 150 10.75 13.60 12.76
N ILE A 151 10.76 12.90 11.61
CA ILE A 151 11.98 12.66 10.84
C ILE A 151 12.44 13.99 10.24
N ARG A 152 13.74 14.28 10.32
CA ARG A 152 14.33 15.48 9.73
C ARG A 152 14.45 15.34 8.21
N ASP A 153 14.24 16.43 7.48
CA ASP A 153 14.30 16.43 6.01
C ASP A 153 15.66 15.97 5.44
N GLU A 154 16.77 16.30 6.12
CA GLU A 154 18.11 15.84 5.73
C GLU A 154 18.24 14.32 5.72
N ASP A 155 17.57 13.65 6.66
CA ASP A 155 17.67 12.20 6.83
C ASP A 155 16.83 11.46 5.78
N ILE A 156 15.84 12.13 5.16
CA ILE A 156 14.97 11.55 4.12
C ILE A 156 15.76 11.07 2.91
N THR A 157 16.81 11.82 2.52
CA THR A 157 17.70 11.44 1.43
C THR A 157 18.40 10.10 1.70
N VAL A 158 18.81 9.87 2.96
CA VAL A 158 19.47 8.61 3.37
C VAL A 158 18.50 7.44 3.36
N LEU A 159 17.22 7.69 3.66
CA LEU A 159 16.15 6.70 3.58
C LEU A 159 15.79 6.31 2.15
N MET A 160 16.28 7.07 1.16
CA MET A 160 16.00 6.85 -0.27
C MET A 160 14.50 6.82 -0.62
N VAL A 161 13.69 7.60 0.11
CA VAL A 161 12.23 7.66 -0.07
C VAL A 161 11.84 8.58 -1.25
N GLN A 162 12.78 9.40 -1.72
CA GLN A 162 12.54 10.35 -2.81
C GLN A 162 12.20 9.65 -4.13
N HIS A 163 10.94 9.77 -4.51
CA HIS A 163 10.39 9.49 -5.83
C HIS A 163 9.62 10.74 -6.26
N GLU A 164 9.41 10.95 -7.57
CA GLU A 164 8.83 12.16 -8.17
C GLU A 164 7.47 12.63 -7.57
N GLY A 165 6.79 11.81 -6.76
CA GLY A 165 5.58 12.17 -6.00
C GLY A 165 5.61 11.91 -4.48
N MET A 166 6.66 11.28 -3.93
CA MET A 166 6.79 11.01 -2.50
C MET A 166 7.99 11.76 -1.93
N LYS A 167 7.69 12.80 -1.15
CA LYS A 167 8.71 13.68 -0.57
C LYS A 167 9.02 13.32 0.87
N HIS A 168 8.09 12.68 1.59
CA HIS A 168 8.24 12.44 3.02
C HIS A 168 7.75 11.03 3.42
N PRO A 169 8.40 10.34 4.38
CA PRO A 169 7.99 9.00 4.83
C PRO A 169 6.54 8.92 5.34
N ARG A 170 5.99 10.03 5.86
CA ARG A 170 4.59 10.12 6.31
C ARG A 170 3.58 9.83 5.19
N ASP A 171 3.95 10.10 3.94
CA ASP A 171 3.07 9.96 2.78
C ASP A 171 2.81 8.47 2.44
N LEU A 172 3.61 7.56 3.02
CA LEU A 172 3.37 6.11 2.96
C LEU A 172 2.10 5.70 3.72
N LEU A 173 1.69 6.46 4.72
CA LEU A 173 0.49 6.19 5.51
C LEU A 173 -0.73 6.87 4.87
N LEU A 174 -1.67 6.06 4.41
CA LEU A 174 -2.89 6.53 3.78
C LEU A 174 -3.82 7.17 4.82
N THR A 175 -3.80 8.51 4.88
CA THR A 175 -4.78 9.30 5.64
C THR A 175 -6.02 9.63 4.81
N ARG A 176 -5.88 9.58 3.48
CA ARG A 176 -6.93 9.86 2.49
C ARG A 176 -6.84 8.81 1.39
N ILE A 177 -8.00 8.34 0.92
CA ILE A 177 -8.10 7.38 -0.18
C ILE A 177 -8.75 8.08 -1.37
N PRO A 178 -8.09 8.15 -2.54
CA PRO A 178 -8.70 8.71 -3.73
C PRO A 178 -9.79 7.77 -4.26
N VAL A 179 -10.96 8.32 -4.59
CA VAL A 179 -12.04 7.58 -5.24
C VAL A 179 -11.85 7.66 -6.75
N PRO A 180 -11.75 6.53 -7.46
CA PRO A 180 -11.60 6.53 -8.91
C PRO A 180 -12.89 7.04 -9.61
N PRO A 181 -12.74 7.69 -10.79
CA PRO A 181 -13.87 8.10 -11.61
C PRO A 181 -14.68 6.89 -12.10
N VAL A 182 -15.94 7.14 -12.49
CA VAL A 182 -16.91 6.10 -12.90
C VAL A 182 -16.41 5.27 -14.08
N CYS A 183 -15.62 5.85 -14.99
CA CYS A 183 -15.04 5.11 -16.12
C CYS A 183 -14.09 3.96 -15.71
N ILE A 184 -13.51 4.00 -14.50
CA ILE A 184 -12.66 2.93 -13.96
C ILE A 184 -13.49 1.86 -13.21
N ARG A 185 -14.70 2.22 -12.79
CA ARG A 185 -15.66 1.38 -12.03
C ARG A 185 -17.04 1.37 -12.71
N PRO A 186 -17.13 0.90 -13.97
CA PRO A 186 -18.39 0.88 -14.69
C PRO A 186 -19.37 -0.13 -14.07
N SER A 187 -20.66 0.12 -14.21
CA SER A 187 -21.69 -0.86 -13.82
C SER A 187 -21.51 -2.15 -14.62
N VAL A 188 -21.69 -3.29 -13.95
CA VAL A 188 -21.50 -4.63 -14.51
C VAL A 188 -22.87 -5.24 -14.80
N VAL A 189 -23.06 -5.85 -15.97
CA VAL A 189 -24.30 -6.57 -16.27
C VAL A 189 -24.39 -7.79 -15.36
N SER A 190 -25.54 -7.98 -14.70
CA SER A 190 -25.76 -9.12 -13.81
C SER A 190 -26.07 -10.38 -14.63
N ASP A 191 -25.31 -11.46 -14.38
CA ASP A 191 -25.51 -12.75 -15.07
C ASP A 191 -26.80 -13.49 -14.61
N LEU A 192 -27.31 -13.19 -13.41
CA LEU A 192 -28.40 -13.95 -12.75
C LEU A 192 -29.77 -13.27 -12.79
N LYS A 193 -29.82 -11.95 -13.02
CA LYS A 193 -31.04 -11.15 -13.07
C LYS A 193 -30.89 -10.06 -14.12
N ALA A 194 -31.96 -9.81 -14.88
CA ALA A 194 -32.04 -8.66 -15.78
C ALA A 194 -31.81 -7.36 -14.98
N GLY A 195 -30.66 -6.72 -15.20
CA GLY A 195 -30.26 -5.51 -14.52
C GLY A 195 -28.74 -5.31 -14.47
N THR A 196 -28.31 -4.17 -13.95
CA THR A 196 -26.91 -3.82 -13.72
C THR A 196 -26.59 -3.91 -12.22
N THR A 197 -25.42 -4.44 -11.89
CA THR A 197 -24.85 -4.43 -10.53
C THR A 197 -23.70 -3.42 -10.46
N GLU A 198 -23.44 -2.91 -9.27
CA GLU A 198 -22.27 -2.07 -9.00
C GLU A 198 -20.96 -2.85 -9.13
N ASP A 199 -19.91 -2.14 -9.53
CA ASP A 199 -18.56 -2.68 -9.59
C ASP A 199 -18.03 -3.04 -8.18
N ASP A 200 -17.23 -4.11 -8.08
CA ASP A 200 -16.63 -4.56 -6.82
C ASP A 200 -15.85 -3.44 -6.08
N VAL A 201 -15.19 -2.54 -6.81
CA VAL A 201 -14.46 -1.38 -6.26
C VAL A 201 -15.44 -0.37 -5.64
N THR A 202 -16.59 -0.14 -6.28
CA THR A 202 -17.67 0.68 -5.69
C THR A 202 -18.16 0.06 -4.39
N MET A 203 -18.40 -1.25 -4.38
CA MET A 203 -18.90 -1.92 -3.18
C MET A 203 -17.92 -1.83 -2.01
N LYS A 204 -16.62 -2.04 -2.25
CA LYS A 204 -15.57 -1.86 -1.24
C LYS A 204 -15.50 -0.43 -0.70
N LEU A 205 -15.68 0.58 -1.54
CA LEU A 205 -15.69 1.98 -1.11
C LEU A 205 -16.86 2.27 -0.17
N THR A 206 -18.05 1.77 -0.48
CA THR A 206 -19.23 1.92 0.38
C THR A 206 -19.00 1.29 1.75
N GLU A 207 -18.39 0.10 1.81
CA GLU A 207 -18.03 -0.54 3.08
C GLU A 207 -17.01 0.29 3.88
N ILE A 208 -15.98 0.84 3.23
CA ILE A 208 -14.97 1.70 3.88
C ILE A 208 -15.63 2.96 4.47
N ILE A 209 -16.54 3.60 3.73
CA ILE A 209 -17.27 4.79 4.19
C ILE A 209 -18.12 4.45 5.41
N PHE A 210 -18.90 3.36 5.34
CA PHE A 210 -19.76 2.90 6.43
C PHE A 210 -18.96 2.66 7.72
N LEU A 211 -17.82 1.98 7.63
CA LEU A 211 -16.96 1.73 8.79
C LEU A 211 -16.36 3.01 9.38
N ASN A 212 -15.99 3.96 8.52
CA ASN A 212 -15.45 5.23 8.96
C ASN A 212 -16.50 6.05 9.74
N GLU A 213 -17.75 6.04 9.28
CA GLU A 213 -18.87 6.65 9.99
C GLU A 213 -19.18 5.94 11.30
N ALA A 214 -19.17 4.61 11.31
CA ALA A 214 -19.38 3.79 12.51
C ALA A 214 -18.32 4.09 13.58
N ILE A 215 -17.03 4.13 13.22
CA ILE A 215 -15.94 4.47 14.15
C ILE A 215 -16.13 5.88 14.71
N ARG A 216 -16.50 6.85 13.87
CA ARG A 216 -16.75 8.23 14.30
C ARG A 216 -17.93 8.31 15.27
N LYS A 217 -19.01 7.55 15.02
CA LYS A 217 -20.19 7.48 15.88
C LYS A 217 -19.85 6.84 17.23
N HIS A 218 -19.22 5.68 17.22
CA HIS A 218 -18.79 4.98 18.44
C HIS A 218 -17.84 5.81 19.30
N LYS A 219 -16.93 6.58 18.67
CA LYS A 219 -16.07 7.51 19.40
C LYS A 219 -16.85 8.64 20.09
N LYS A 220 -17.90 9.17 19.46
CA LYS A 220 -18.76 10.22 20.04
C LYS A 220 -19.62 9.68 21.19
N GLU A 221 -20.11 8.45 21.06
CA GLU A 221 -20.97 7.79 22.05
C GLU A 221 -20.20 7.23 23.26
N GLY A 222 -18.87 7.34 23.27
CA GLY A 222 -18.05 6.83 24.38
C GLY A 222 -18.00 5.29 24.41
N ALA A 223 -18.06 4.64 23.25
CA ALA A 223 -17.92 3.20 23.13
C ALA A 223 -16.63 2.68 23.79
N LYS A 224 -16.67 1.43 24.28
CA LYS A 224 -15.50 0.75 24.84
C LYS A 224 -14.36 0.71 23.83
N MET A 225 -13.13 0.96 24.30
CA MET A 225 -11.92 1.01 23.46
C MET A 225 -11.73 -0.25 22.61
N ARG A 226 -12.07 -1.43 23.15
CA ARG A 226 -11.99 -2.70 22.41
C ARG A 226 -12.82 -2.68 21.12
N MET A 227 -14.05 -2.18 21.18
CA MET A 227 -14.93 -2.11 20.02
C MET A 227 -14.40 -1.13 18.96
N ILE A 228 -13.82 -0.01 19.39
CA ILE A 228 -13.19 0.97 18.48
C ILE A 228 -11.97 0.33 17.81
N ALA A 229 -11.13 -0.37 18.56
CA ALA A 229 -9.94 -1.06 18.04
C ALA A 229 -10.30 -2.18 17.04
N GLU A 230 -11.34 -2.97 17.32
CA GLU A 230 -11.81 -4.02 16.41
C GLU A 230 -12.35 -3.44 15.09
N ASN A 231 -13.16 -2.36 15.16
CA ASN A 231 -13.62 -1.66 13.96
C ASN A 231 -12.47 -1.02 13.18
N TRP A 232 -11.47 -0.48 13.89
CA TRP A 232 -10.27 0.09 13.27
C TRP A 232 -9.43 -0.96 12.54
N ASP A 233 -9.26 -2.15 13.13
CA ASP A 233 -8.60 -3.29 12.47
C ASP A 233 -9.39 -3.73 11.23
N TYR A 234 -10.72 -3.76 11.30
CA TYR A 234 -11.57 -4.11 10.16
C TYR A 234 -11.47 -3.07 9.03
N LEU A 235 -11.43 -1.78 9.36
CA LEU A 235 -11.19 -0.70 8.38
C LEU A 235 -9.85 -0.89 7.65
N GLN A 236 -8.77 -1.20 8.38
CA GLN A 236 -7.46 -1.46 7.76
C GLN A 236 -7.51 -2.63 6.77
N VAL A 237 -8.20 -3.71 7.13
CA VAL A 237 -8.37 -4.88 6.25
C VAL A 237 -9.18 -4.51 5.01
N GLN A 238 -10.27 -3.77 5.13
CA GLN A 238 -11.06 -3.36 3.95
C GLN A 238 -10.26 -2.44 3.02
N CYS A 239 -9.49 -1.49 3.55
CA CYS A 239 -8.59 -0.65 2.76
C CYS A 239 -7.49 -1.46 2.06
N ALA A 240 -6.97 -2.51 2.70
CA ALA A 240 -5.97 -3.37 2.10
C ALA A 240 -6.59 -4.26 0.99
N LEU A 241 -7.76 -4.84 1.24
CA LEU A 241 -8.52 -5.63 0.27
C LEU A 241 -8.95 -4.81 -0.94
N TYR A 242 -9.28 -3.53 -0.75
CA TYR A 242 -9.58 -2.58 -1.83
C TYR A 242 -8.45 -2.47 -2.87
N ILE A 243 -7.19 -2.55 -2.42
CA ILE A 243 -6.02 -2.52 -3.31
C ILE A 243 -5.69 -3.92 -3.83
N ASN A 244 -5.64 -4.90 -2.94
CA ASN A 244 -5.29 -6.29 -3.25
C ASN A 244 -6.21 -7.24 -2.48
N SER A 245 -7.08 -7.96 -3.18
CA SER A 245 -8.02 -8.90 -2.55
C SER A 245 -7.38 -10.24 -2.17
N GLU A 246 -6.16 -10.54 -2.60
CA GLU A 246 -5.48 -11.82 -2.32
C GLU A 246 -4.49 -11.71 -1.15
N ILE A 247 -4.88 -10.98 -0.10
CA ILE A 247 -4.07 -10.89 1.11
C ILE A 247 -4.19 -12.19 1.90
N SER A 248 -3.08 -12.90 2.06
CA SER A 248 -3.02 -14.15 2.85
C SER A 248 -2.99 -13.87 4.36
N GLY A 249 -3.51 -14.83 5.13
CA GLY A 249 -3.43 -14.83 6.60
C GLY A 249 -4.55 -14.07 7.30
N LEU A 250 -5.56 -13.56 6.58
CA LEU A 250 -6.71 -12.89 7.20
C LEU A 250 -7.48 -13.85 8.10
N PRO A 251 -7.95 -13.40 9.28
CA PRO A 251 -8.75 -14.25 10.16
C PRO A 251 -10.09 -14.59 9.50
N PRO A 252 -10.70 -15.77 9.79
CA PRO A 252 -11.87 -16.27 9.07
C PRO A 252 -13.07 -15.31 9.05
N ASN A 253 -13.26 -14.54 10.13
CA ASN A 253 -14.32 -13.55 10.25
C ASN A 253 -14.13 -12.32 9.34
N MET A 254 -12.90 -12.05 8.88
CA MET A 254 -12.58 -10.93 7.99
C MET A 254 -12.30 -11.37 6.54
N GLN A 255 -12.40 -12.67 6.25
CA GLN A 255 -12.25 -13.19 4.89
C GLN A 255 -13.48 -12.86 4.05
N GLN A 256 -13.24 -12.51 2.78
CA GLN A 256 -14.33 -12.22 1.85
C GLN A 256 -15.03 -13.52 1.44
N LYS A 257 -16.35 -13.58 1.62
CA LYS A 257 -17.17 -14.72 1.15
C LYS A 257 -17.21 -14.84 -0.38
N LYS A 258 -17.18 -13.70 -1.07
CA LYS A 258 -17.14 -13.60 -2.54
C LYS A 258 -15.80 -12.99 -2.95
N PHE A 259 -15.17 -13.57 -3.97
CA PHE A 259 -13.96 -12.99 -4.56
C PHE A 259 -14.26 -11.61 -5.15
N CYS A 260 -13.46 -10.62 -4.76
CA CYS A 260 -13.58 -9.23 -5.17
C CYS A 260 -12.45 -8.89 -6.16
N ARG A 261 -12.78 -8.30 -7.31
CA ARG A 261 -11.77 -7.89 -8.29
C ARG A 261 -11.22 -6.49 -8.00
N SER A 262 -10.31 -6.42 -7.03
CA SER A 262 -9.58 -5.22 -6.63
C SER A 262 -8.55 -4.74 -7.67
N PHE A 263 -7.90 -3.59 -7.44
CA PHE A 263 -7.01 -2.98 -8.44
C PHE A 263 -5.87 -3.90 -8.89
N THR A 264 -5.22 -4.57 -7.95
CA THR A 264 -4.09 -5.46 -8.25
C THR A 264 -4.53 -6.58 -9.20
N GLN A 265 -5.71 -7.15 -8.98
CA GLN A 265 -6.35 -8.20 -9.78
C GLN A 265 -6.74 -7.70 -11.19
N ARG A 266 -7.04 -6.41 -11.35
CA ARG A 266 -7.30 -5.80 -12.67
C ARG A 266 -6.02 -5.59 -13.47
N LEU A 267 -4.89 -5.37 -12.79
CA LEU A 267 -3.61 -5.12 -13.45
C LEU A 267 -2.87 -6.41 -13.81
N LYS A 268 -2.87 -7.41 -12.91
CA LYS A 268 -2.13 -8.67 -13.08
C LYS A 268 -2.89 -9.73 -13.86
N GLY A 269 -2.15 -10.76 -14.31
CA GLY A 269 -2.71 -11.97 -14.92
C GLY A 269 -2.95 -11.87 -16.42
N LYS A 270 -3.45 -12.96 -17.02
CA LYS A 270 -3.70 -13.05 -18.47
C LYS A 270 -4.76 -12.05 -18.95
N GLN A 271 -5.82 -11.87 -18.15
CA GLN A 271 -6.90 -10.92 -18.38
C GLN A 271 -6.66 -9.55 -17.72
N GLY A 272 -5.43 -9.29 -17.26
CA GLY A 272 -5.04 -8.02 -16.65
C GLY A 272 -4.68 -6.97 -17.69
N ARG A 273 -4.67 -5.69 -17.29
CA ARG A 273 -4.43 -4.57 -18.22
C ARG A 273 -3.09 -4.63 -18.95
N PHE A 274 -1.99 -4.96 -18.27
CA PHE A 274 -0.68 -4.98 -18.90
C PHE A 274 -0.60 -5.97 -20.07
N ARG A 275 -1.17 -7.17 -19.89
CA ARG A 275 -1.09 -8.23 -20.91
C ARG A 275 -2.27 -8.21 -21.88
N GLY A 276 -3.49 -8.05 -21.39
CA GLY A 276 -4.72 -8.17 -22.19
C GLY A 276 -5.20 -6.88 -22.84
N ASN A 277 -4.63 -5.72 -22.50
CA ASN A 277 -5.01 -4.43 -23.08
C ASN A 277 -3.84 -3.63 -23.64
N LEU A 278 -2.68 -3.64 -22.95
CA LEU A 278 -1.52 -2.84 -23.36
C LEU A 278 -0.60 -3.61 -24.32
N SER A 279 -0.17 -4.83 -23.95
CA SER A 279 0.74 -5.62 -24.80
C SER A 279 0.04 -6.25 -26.01
N GLY A 280 -1.23 -6.62 -25.85
CA GLY A 280 -2.08 -7.12 -26.92
C GLY A 280 -3.48 -6.57 -26.73
N LYS A 281 -4.09 -6.12 -27.82
CA LYS A 281 -5.47 -5.61 -27.85
C LYS A 281 -6.18 -6.14 -29.09
N ARG A 282 -7.51 -6.20 -29.01
CA ARG A 282 -8.32 -6.39 -30.21
C ARG A 282 -8.19 -5.13 -31.07
N VAL A 283 -8.09 -5.33 -32.37
CA VAL A 283 -7.96 -4.26 -33.36
C VAL A 283 -9.10 -4.40 -34.36
N ASP A 284 -9.62 -3.25 -34.77
CA ASP A 284 -10.61 -3.17 -35.84
C ASP A 284 -9.94 -3.40 -37.21
N PHE A 285 -10.75 -3.54 -38.26
CA PHE A 285 -10.27 -3.82 -39.63
C PHE A 285 -9.41 -5.09 -39.73
N SER A 286 -9.78 -6.13 -38.99
CA SER A 286 -9.16 -7.45 -39.07
C SER A 286 -10.21 -8.53 -39.32
N GLY A 287 -9.81 -9.60 -40.00
CA GLY A 287 -10.68 -10.73 -40.33
C GLY A 287 -9.94 -12.05 -40.22
N ARG A 288 -10.68 -13.14 -40.00
CA ARG A 288 -10.13 -14.50 -39.95
C ARG A 288 -11.04 -15.43 -40.74
N THR A 289 -10.48 -16.19 -41.67
CA THR A 289 -11.17 -17.21 -42.45
C THR A 289 -10.31 -18.48 -42.54
N VAL A 290 -10.91 -19.57 -42.98
CA VAL A 290 -10.20 -20.82 -43.31
C VAL A 290 -9.37 -20.60 -44.58
N ILE A 291 -8.14 -21.14 -44.59
CA ILE A 291 -7.24 -21.08 -45.74
C ILE A 291 -7.51 -22.25 -46.69
N SER A 292 -7.35 -22.01 -47.99
CA SER A 292 -7.45 -23.04 -49.04
C SER A 292 -6.33 -22.81 -50.08
N PRO A 293 -5.73 -23.86 -50.64
CA PRO A 293 -4.62 -23.72 -51.58
C PRO A 293 -5.12 -23.23 -52.95
N ASP A 294 -4.40 -22.29 -53.57
CA ASP A 294 -4.62 -21.88 -54.96
C ASP A 294 -3.26 -21.68 -55.67
N PRO A 295 -2.86 -22.60 -56.57
CA PRO A 295 -1.56 -22.55 -57.24
C PRO A 295 -1.48 -21.49 -58.35
N ASN A 296 -2.60 -20.84 -58.70
CA ASN A 296 -2.61 -19.81 -59.76
C ASN A 296 -2.15 -18.43 -59.25
N LEU A 297 -2.11 -18.24 -57.93
CA LEU A 297 -1.65 -17.00 -57.31
C LEU A 297 -0.12 -16.96 -57.23
N ARG A 298 0.44 -15.75 -57.35
CA ARG A 298 1.87 -15.52 -57.12
C ARG A 298 2.18 -15.59 -55.62
N ILE A 299 3.46 -15.81 -55.27
CA ILE A 299 3.94 -15.95 -53.89
C ILE A 299 3.69 -14.69 -53.03
N ASP A 300 3.61 -13.53 -53.66
CA ASP A 300 3.35 -12.22 -53.04
C ASP A 300 1.86 -11.86 -52.96
N GLN A 301 0.96 -12.73 -53.43
CA GLN A 301 -0.49 -12.48 -53.49
C GLN A 301 -1.28 -13.33 -52.49
N VAL A 302 -2.44 -12.83 -52.08
CA VAL A 302 -3.39 -13.56 -51.24
C VAL A 302 -4.82 -13.35 -51.77
N GLY A 303 -5.56 -14.44 -51.90
CA GLY A 303 -6.97 -14.40 -52.29
C GLY A 303 -7.85 -13.95 -51.11
N VAL A 304 -8.58 -12.84 -51.27
CA VAL A 304 -9.53 -12.34 -50.27
C VAL A 304 -10.97 -12.49 -50.80
N PRO A 305 -11.88 -13.15 -50.07
CA PRO A 305 -13.27 -13.27 -50.51
C PRO A 305 -13.96 -11.91 -50.67
N VAL A 306 -14.80 -11.79 -51.69
CA VAL A 306 -15.56 -10.55 -51.98
C VAL A 306 -16.36 -10.07 -50.76
N HIS A 307 -16.93 -10.99 -49.98
CA HIS A 307 -17.67 -10.64 -48.76
C HIS A 307 -16.80 -9.96 -47.70
N VAL A 308 -15.53 -10.37 -47.56
CA VAL A 308 -14.58 -9.77 -46.61
C VAL A 308 -14.09 -8.42 -47.15
N ALA A 309 -13.78 -8.35 -48.44
CA ALA A 309 -13.33 -7.13 -49.10
C ALA A 309 -14.38 -6.00 -49.06
N LYS A 310 -15.68 -6.34 -49.09
CA LYS A 310 -16.77 -5.36 -48.94
C LYS A 310 -16.88 -4.74 -47.54
N ILE A 311 -16.35 -5.41 -46.51
CA ILE A 311 -16.41 -4.95 -45.11
C ILE A 311 -15.12 -4.24 -44.71
N LEU A 312 -13.96 -4.75 -45.14
CA LEU A 312 -12.66 -4.15 -44.84
C LEU A 312 -12.39 -2.98 -45.77
N THR A 313 -12.60 -1.76 -45.28
CA THR A 313 -12.38 -0.53 -46.03
C THR A 313 -11.00 0.05 -45.79
N PHE A 314 -10.50 0.81 -46.78
CA PHE A 314 -9.26 1.58 -46.69
C PHE A 314 -9.58 3.07 -46.92
N PRO A 315 -9.16 3.98 -46.03
CA PRO A 315 -9.45 5.40 -46.16
C PRO A 315 -8.50 6.04 -47.19
N GLU A 316 -8.88 6.03 -48.46
CA GLU A 316 -8.18 6.72 -49.53
C GLU A 316 -8.54 8.22 -49.54
N ARG A 317 -7.53 9.09 -49.53
CA ARG A 317 -7.73 10.54 -49.59
C ARG A 317 -7.92 10.96 -51.06
N VAL A 318 -9.01 11.67 -51.34
CA VAL A 318 -9.28 12.22 -52.68
C VAL A 318 -8.21 13.25 -53.02
N THR A 319 -7.55 13.07 -54.17
CA THR A 319 -6.56 13.99 -54.75
C THR A 319 -7.15 14.75 -55.92
#